data_AF-A0A8W8L964-F1
#
_entry.id   AF-A0A8W8L964-F1
#
_cell.length_a   1.000
_cell.length_b   1.000
_cell.length_c   1.000
_cell.angle_alpha   90.00
_cell.angle_beta   90.00
_cell.angle_gamma   90.00
#
_symmetry.space_group_name_H-M   'P 1'
#
loop_
_entity.id
_entity.type
_entity.pdbx_description
1 polymer ?
#
loop_
_entity_poly.entity_id
_entity_poly.type
_entity_poly.pdbx_seq_one_letter_code
_entity_poly.pdbx_strand_id
1 'polypeptide(L)'
;DFAMSSGRYREKLEMTFEKLRISLEVTMDMFKPAVNSILRHVEELVSDPVTEGLKNIILVGGFSDCKIIQKAMREKFKDFRVVIPQEAGLAVLQGAVLFGENPLIVSERVSPFTYGTRQLRYFLDGDPPEYRTEIDGTPFCKNVFNVLARSGQTFRVGQRVTTEVSPVKPNQTVMPVNVYQSNNPDQMYVDDDCREIGTMIVDMPDTTGGLDRIVDVSLAFGDTELHVTGRDQSSKEKVSVTIDLLKNN
;
A
#
# COMPACT_ATOMS: atom_id res chain seq x y z
N ASP A 1 44.46 -4.65 -20.90
CA ASP A 1 44.91 -4.21 -22.24
C ASP A 1 43.84 -3.49 -23.06
N PHE A 2 42.65 -4.05 -23.30
CA PHE A 2 41.61 -3.42 -24.16
C PHE A 2 41.18 -2.00 -23.72
N ALA A 3 41.01 -1.75 -22.42
CA ALA A 3 40.61 -0.43 -21.92
C ALA A 3 41.68 0.66 -22.11
N MET A 4 42.96 0.28 -22.23
CA MET A 4 44.09 1.21 -22.33
C MET A 4 44.68 1.33 -23.74
N SER A 5 44.30 0.47 -24.69
CA SER A 5 44.89 0.47 -26.04
C SER A 5 44.09 1.26 -27.08
N SER A 6 42.76 1.41 -26.95
CA SER A 6 41.95 2.11 -27.97
C SER A 6 40.55 2.61 -27.51
N GLY A 7 40.28 2.62 -26.20
CA GLY A 7 38.96 3.01 -25.67
C GLY A 7 38.77 4.53 -25.50
N ARG A 8 37.52 5.00 -25.54
CA ARG A 8 37.07 6.37 -25.22
C ARG A 8 37.62 6.93 -23.90
N TYR A 9 38.08 6.06 -23.01
CA TYR A 9 38.55 6.38 -21.66
C TYR A 9 40.07 6.23 -21.48
N ARG A 10 40.85 6.05 -22.56
CA ARG A 10 42.30 5.78 -22.50
C ARG A 10 43.09 6.82 -21.69
N GLU A 11 42.78 8.11 -21.83
CA GLU A 11 43.45 9.19 -21.07
C GLU A 11 42.85 9.39 -19.66
N LYS A 12 41.77 8.67 -19.36
CA LYS A 12 40.99 8.80 -18.13
C LYS A 12 41.12 7.58 -17.21
N LEU A 13 41.86 6.56 -17.63
CA LEU A 13 42.12 5.33 -16.89
C LEU A 13 43.63 5.09 -16.84
N GLU A 14 44.17 4.89 -15.65
CA GLU A 14 45.57 4.53 -15.44
C GLU A 14 45.63 3.26 -14.59
N MET A 15 46.36 2.24 -15.05
CA MET A 15 46.69 1.08 -14.24
C MET A 15 48.11 1.22 -13.69
N THR A 16 48.26 1.19 -12.37
CA THR A 16 49.57 1.17 -11.70
C THR A 16 49.62 -0.06 -10.79
N PHE A 17 50.46 -1.05 -11.11
CA PHE A 17 50.43 -2.39 -10.49
C PHE A 17 49.01 -2.99 -10.55
N GLU A 18 48.46 -3.39 -9.40
CA GLU A 18 47.11 -3.95 -9.26
C GLU A 18 46.04 -2.88 -8.94
N LYS A 19 46.34 -1.59 -9.14
CA LYS A 19 45.42 -0.48 -8.86
C LYS A 19 44.93 0.16 -10.15
N LEU A 20 43.60 0.30 -10.28
CA LEU A 20 42.95 1.10 -11.32
C LEU A 20 42.68 2.50 -10.77
N ARG A 21 43.21 3.52 -11.43
CA ARG A 21 42.88 4.92 -11.23
C ARG A 21 41.92 5.36 -12.32
N ILE A 22 40.81 5.95 -11.89
CA ILE A 22 39.77 6.46 -12.77
C ILE A 22 39.73 7.97 -12.57
N SER A 23 39.68 8.73 -13.67
CA SER A 23 39.55 10.18 -13.57
C SER A 23 38.24 10.57 -12.90
N LEU A 24 38.25 11.68 -12.16
CA LEU A 24 37.06 12.20 -11.50
C LEU A 24 35.90 12.41 -12.49
N GLU A 25 36.21 12.83 -13.72
CA GLU A 25 35.21 13.01 -14.78
C GLU A 25 34.48 11.70 -15.10
N VAL A 26 35.21 10.60 -15.30
CA VAL A 26 34.60 9.29 -15.59
C VAL A 26 33.81 8.79 -14.39
N THR A 27 34.36 8.92 -13.18
CA THR A 27 33.63 8.56 -11.97
C THR A 27 32.32 9.33 -11.85
N MET A 28 32.34 10.64 -12.07
CA MET A 28 31.13 11.47 -12.04
C MET A 28 30.13 11.05 -13.14
N ASP A 29 30.60 10.77 -14.35
CA ASP A 29 29.76 10.28 -15.45
C ASP A 29 29.05 8.97 -15.10
N MET A 30 29.69 8.08 -14.34
CA MET A 30 29.07 6.83 -13.89
C MET A 30 27.88 7.06 -12.93
N PHE A 31 27.89 8.13 -12.14
CA PHE A 31 26.78 8.45 -11.22
C PHE A 31 25.63 9.19 -11.90
N LYS A 32 25.86 9.87 -13.03
CA LYS A 32 24.86 10.71 -13.71
C LYS A 32 23.53 9.99 -14.00
N PRO A 33 23.50 8.75 -14.53
CA PRO A 33 22.23 8.10 -14.84
C PRO A 33 21.35 7.91 -13.60
N ALA A 34 21.93 7.42 -12.50
CA ALA A 34 21.21 7.22 -11.25
C ALA A 34 20.74 8.54 -10.64
N VAL A 35 21.63 9.54 -10.58
CA VAL A 35 21.30 10.88 -10.06
C VAL A 35 20.17 11.51 -10.87
N ASN A 36 20.27 11.55 -12.19
CA ASN A 36 19.25 12.15 -13.05
C ASN A 36 17.91 11.42 -12.94
N SER A 37 17.93 10.09 -12.81
CA SER A 37 16.70 9.32 -12.63
C SER A 37 16.02 9.67 -11.31
N ILE A 38 16.77 9.82 -10.22
CA ILE A 38 16.24 10.25 -8.92
C ILE A 38 15.69 11.68 -9.00
N LEU A 39 16.44 12.62 -9.59
CA LEU A 39 16.00 14.00 -9.73
C LEU A 39 14.69 14.11 -10.51
N ARG A 40 14.57 13.40 -11.63
CA ARG A 40 13.34 13.37 -12.43
C ARG A 40 12.17 12.81 -11.63
N HIS A 41 12.39 11.72 -10.90
CA HIS A 41 11.33 11.11 -10.11
C HIS A 41 10.85 12.03 -8.97
N VAL A 42 11.77 12.70 -8.29
CA VAL A 42 11.39 13.68 -7.24
C VAL A 42 10.67 14.87 -7.87
N GLU A 43 11.07 15.32 -9.06
CA GLU A 43 10.41 16.40 -9.81
C GLU A 43 8.96 16.04 -10.18
N GLU A 44 8.71 14.80 -10.61
CA GLU A 44 7.37 14.27 -10.86
C GLU A 44 6.53 14.30 -9.57
N LEU A 45 7.09 13.81 -8.46
CA LEU A 45 6.38 13.75 -7.17
C LEU A 45 6.01 15.13 -6.64
N VAL A 46 6.94 16.10 -6.61
CA VAL A 46 6.66 17.45 -6.07
C VAL A 46 5.77 18.29 -6.98
N SER A 47 5.55 17.85 -8.22
CA SER A 47 4.61 18.47 -9.16
C SER A 47 3.20 17.90 -9.04
N ASP A 48 3.02 16.82 -8.28
CA ASP A 48 1.72 16.18 -8.07
C ASP A 48 0.86 17.03 -7.13
N PRO A 49 -0.41 17.34 -7.48
CA PRO A 49 -1.34 18.07 -6.61
C PRO A 49 -1.48 17.48 -5.20
N VAL A 50 -1.32 16.17 -5.02
CA VAL A 50 -1.36 15.50 -3.71
C VAL A 50 -0.22 15.97 -2.79
N THR A 51 0.88 16.47 -3.35
CA THR A 51 2.03 17.00 -2.60
C THR A 51 2.06 18.53 -2.50
N GLU A 52 0.96 19.20 -2.88
CA GLU A 52 0.87 20.65 -2.79
C GLU A 52 1.16 21.13 -1.35
N GLY A 53 2.04 22.13 -1.24
CA GLY A 53 2.45 22.70 0.05
C GLY A 53 3.58 21.97 0.77
N LEU A 54 4.17 20.94 0.17
CA LEU A 54 5.35 20.24 0.69
C LEU A 54 6.56 21.20 0.79
N LYS A 55 7.21 21.23 1.96
CA LYS A 55 8.30 22.18 2.26
C LYS A 55 9.67 21.54 2.40
N ASN A 56 9.72 20.24 2.70
CA ASN A 56 10.94 19.56 3.10
C ASN A 56 11.13 18.28 2.29
N ILE A 57 12.35 18.04 1.82
CA ILE A 57 12.75 16.76 1.21
C ILE A 57 13.79 16.14 2.14
N ILE A 58 13.54 14.93 2.62
CA ILE A 58 14.46 14.23 3.54
C ILE A 58 15.16 13.09 2.81
N LEU A 59 16.48 13.16 2.70
CA LEU A 59 17.29 12.13 2.04
C LEU A 59 17.75 11.09 3.07
N VAL A 60 17.25 9.86 2.96
CA VAL A 60 17.61 8.71 3.82
C VAL A 60 18.15 7.54 2.99
N GLY A 61 18.77 6.55 3.65
CA GLY A 61 19.38 5.39 3.01
C GLY A 61 20.85 5.61 2.61
N GLY A 62 21.58 4.53 2.32
CA GLY A 62 23.04 4.60 2.16
C GLY A 62 23.51 5.48 1.00
N PHE A 63 22.73 5.57 -0.09
CA PHE A 63 23.09 6.47 -1.20
C PHE A 63 22.95 7.95 -0.83
N SER A 64 22.12 8.28 0.16
CA SER A 64 21.96 9.65 0.65
C SER A 64 23.19 10.18 1.38
N ASP A 65 24.14 9.33 1.78
CA ASP A 65 25.45 9.75 2.30
C ASP A 65 26.41 10.24 1.19
N CYS A 66 26.10 9.96 -0.10
CA CYS A 66 26.92 10.38 -1.23
C CYS A 66 26.84 11.90 -1.47
N LYS A 67 27.99 12.57 -1.48
CA LYS A 67 28.05 14.04 -1.71
C LYS A 67 27.57 14.47 -3.09
N ILE A 68 27.63 13.59 -4.09
CA ILE A 68 27.17 13.88 -5.45
C ILE A 68 25.65 14.08 -5.46
N ILE A 69 24.87 13.15 -4.91
CA ILE A 69 23.40 13.26 -4.87
C ILE A 69 22.96 14.37 -3.90
N GLN A 70 23.62 14.53 -2.74
CA GLN A 70 23.33 15.63 -1.81
C GLN A 70 23.45 17.00 -2.49
N LYS A 71 24.50 17.20 -3.28
CA LYS A 71 24.71 18.44 -4.04
C LYS A 71 23.65 18.61 -5.11
N ALA A 72 23.41 17.59 -5.93
CA ALA A 72 22.45 17.63 -7.03
C ALA A 72 21.01 17.91 -6.53
N MET A 73 20.58 17.27 -5.45
CA MET A 73 19.27 17.48 -4.83
C MET A 73 19.09 18.91 -4.32
N ARG A 74 20.10 19.46 -3.62
CA ARG A 74 20.08 20.85 -3.16
C ARG A 74 20.07 21.87 -4.30
N GLU A 75 20.76 21.57 -5.40
CA GLU A 75 20.82 22.46 -6.56
C GLU A 75 19.53 22.46 -7.38
N LYS A 76 18.89 21.30 -7.56
CA LYS A 76 17.64 21.17 -8.31
C LYS A 76 16.43 21.65 -7.51
N PHE A 77 16.37 21.35 -6.22
CA PHE A 77 15.21 21.62 -5.36
C PHE A 77 15.48 22.75 -4.36
N LYS A 78 15.93 23.91 -4.86
CA LYS A 78 16.32 25.07 -4.01
C LYS A 78 15.15 25.67 -3.24
N ASP A 79 13.93 25.54 -3.75
CA ASP A 79 12.71 26.03 -3.13
C ASP A 79 12.24 25.13 -1.97
N PHE A 80 12.87 23.96 -1.82
CA PHE A 80 12.60 23.01 -0.74
C PHE A 80 13.73 22.99 0.28
N ARG A 81 13.40 22.72 1.53
CA ARG A 81 14.39 22.43 2.56
C ARG A 81 14.87 20.98 2.41
N VAL A 82 16.02 20.79 1.78
CA VAL A 82 16.66 19.47 1.64
C VAL A 82 17.42 19.10 2.93
N VAL A 83 16.87 18.17 3.70
CA VAL A 83 17.42 17.67 4.97
C VAL A 83 18.11 16.33 4.73
N ILE A 84 19.33 16.20 5.23
CA ILE A 84 20.07 14.93 5.24
C ILE A 84 20.40 14.63 6.70
N PRO A 85 19.81 13.57 7.30
CA PRO A 85 20.12 13.17 8.67
C PRO A 85 21.61 12.81 8.82
N GLN A 86 22.10 12.92 10.05
CA GLN A 86 23.38 12.30 10.41
C GLN A 86 23.23 10.79 10.24
N GLU A 87 24.21 10.15 9.58
CA GLU A 87 24.16 8.72 9.25
C GLU A 87 22.91 8.37 8.43
N ALA A 88 22.76 8.97 7.25
CA ALA A 88 21.56 8.79 6.42
C ALA A 88 21.32 7.30 6.09
N GLY A 89 22.39 6.51 5.95
CA GLY A 89 22.35 5.05 5.82
C GLY A 89 21.69 4.29 6.98
N LEU A 90 21.69 4.84 8.20
CA LEU A 90 21.09 4.23 9.40
C LEU A 90 19.73 4.84 9.78
N ALA A 91 19.35 5.98 9.19
CA ALA A 91 18.14 6.71 9.56
C ALA A 91 16.86 5.86 9.54
N VAL A 92 16.71 4.97 8.54
CA VAL A 92 15.54 4.08 8.44
C VAL A 92 15.51 3.06 9.59
N LEU A 93 16.65 2.43 9.89
CA LEU A 93 16.77 1.47 10.97
C LEU A 93 16.52 2.14 12.34
N GLN A 94 17.11 3.31 12.56
CA GLN A 94 16.89 4.08 13.78
C GLN A 94 15.41 4.43 13.95
N GLY A 95 14.75 4.89 12.88
CA GLY A 95 13.31 5.14 12.88
C GLY A 95 12.49 3.88 13.20
N ALA A 96 12.87 2.73 12.67
CA ALA A 96 12.21 1.45 12.96
C ALA A 96 12.36 1.03 14.43
N VAL A 97 13.54 1.23 15.04
CA VAL A 97 13.75 0.97 16.47
C VAL A 97 12.87 1.88 17.33
N LEU A 98 12.85 3.18 17.04
CA LEU A 98 11.99 4.15 17.74
C LEU A 98 10.51 3.81 17.59
N PHE A 99 10.08 3.38 16.39
CA PHE A 99 8.72 2.91 16.16
C PHE A 99 8.41 1.63 16.95
N GLY A 100 9.35 0.69 17.04
CA GLY A 100 9.20 -0.52 17.85
C GLY A 100 9.07 -0.23 19.34
N GLU A 101 9.78 0.77 19.87
CA GLU A 101 9.64 1.22 21.26
C GLU A 101 8.30 1.90 21.54
N ASN A 102 7.82 2.71 20.60
CA ASN A 102 6.53 3.39 20.70
C ASN A 102 5.79 3.43 19.36
N PRO A 103 4.95 2.42 19.06
CA PRO A 103 4.20 2.37 17.81
C PRO A 103 3.23 3.55 17.62
N LEU A 104 2.81 4.21 18.71
CA LEU A 104 1.90 5.35 18.69
C LEU A 104 2.54 6.65 18.20
N ILE A 105 3.87 6.66 17.94
CA ILE A 105 4.54 7.81 17.32
C ILE A 105 3.99 8.12 15.91
N VAL A 106 3.47 7.10 15.23
CA VAL A 106 2.70 7.26 13.98
C VAL A 106 1.23 7.25 14.36
N SER A 107 0.57 8.41 14.35
CA SER A 107 -0.84 8.52 14.75
C SER A 107 -1.81 8.19 13.63
N GLU A 108 -1.40 8.41 12.38
CA GLU A 108 -2.25 8.32 11.19
C GLU A 108 -1.48 7.71 10.02
N ARG A 109 -2.21 7.00 9.15
CA ARG A 109 -1.69 6.37 7.94
C ARG A 109 -2.65 6.60 6.79
N VAL A 110 -2.09 6.79 5.60
CA VAL A 110 -2.85 6.86 4.35
C VAL A 110 -3.01 5.46 3.79
N SER A 111 -4.23 5.07 3.44
CA SER A 111 -4.49 3.76 2.81
C SER A 111 -3.91 3.74 1.39
N PRO A 112 -3.00 2.80 1.07
CA PRO A 112 -2.41 2.72 -0.27
C PRO A 112 -3.39 2.17 -1.32
N PHE A 113 -4.38 1.38 -0.87
CA PHE A 113 -5.37 0.73 -1.73
C PHE A 113 -6.78 1.03 -1.23
N THR A 114 -7.75 0.79 -2.11
CA THR A 114 -9.15 0.66 -1.74
C THR A 114 -9.38 -0.75 -1.22
N TYR A 115 -9.85 -0.87 0.03
CA TYR A 115 -10.19 -2.15 0.64
C TYR A 115 -11.69 -2.31 0.76
N GLY A 116 -12.17 -3.52 0.53
CA GLY A 116 -13.57 -3.84 0.65
C GLY A 116 -13.83 -5.33 0.69
N THR A 117 -15.11 -5.66 0.81
CA THR A 117 -15.57 -7.06 0.83
C THR A 117 -16.47 -7.33 -0.35
N ARG A 118 -16.41 -8.55 -0.89
CA ARG A 118 -17.41 -8.99 -1.87
C ARG A 118 -18.75 -9.19 -1.19
N GLN A 119 -19.79 -8.58 -1.73
CA GLN A 119 -21.15 -8.71 -1.23
C GLN A 119 -22.12 -9.14 -2.33
N LEU A 120 -23.17 -9.82 -1.88
CA LEU A 120 -24.35 -10.12 -2.67
C LEU A 120 -25.43 -9.09 -2.31
N ARG A 121 -26.01 -8.42 -3.29
CA ARG A 121 -27.22 -7.58 -3.13
C ARG A 121 -28.21 -7.86 -4.23
N TYR A 122 -29.45 -7.39 -4.08
CA TYR A 122 -30.44 -7.46 -5.16
C TYR A 122 -29.86 -6.89 -6.46
N PHE A 123 -30.17 -7.56 -7.56
CA PHE A 123 -29.78 -7.11 -8.89
C PHE A 123 -30.58 -5.85 -9.24
N LEU A 124 -29.89 -4.76 -9.56
CA LEU A 124 -30.46 -3.46 -9.87
C LEU A 124 -30.36 -3.16 -11.36
N ASP A 125 -31.19 -2.23 -11.83
CA ASP A 125 -31.06 -1.71 -13.20
C ASP A 125 -29.70 -0.99 -13.34
N GLY A 126 -29.00 -1.28 -14.43
CA GLY A 126 -27.62 -0.83 -14.67
C GLY A 126 -26.52 -1.76 -14.14
N ASP A 127 -26.85 -2.83 -13.41
CA ASP A 127 -25.86 -3.85 -13.04
C ASP A 127 -25.38 -4.64 -14.29
N PRO A 128 -24.10 -5.04 -14.35
CA PRO A 128 -23.60 -5.90 -15.41
C PRO A 128 -24.36 -7.24 -15.44
N PRO A 129 -25.00 -7.63 -16.57
CA PRO A 129 -25.78 -8.87 -16.68
C PRO A 129 -25.00 -10.14 -16.33
N GLU A 130 -23.70 -10.16 -16.59
CA GLU A 130 -22.77 -11.27 -16.27
C GLU A 130 -22.59 -11.49 -14.75
N TYR A 131 -22.86 -10.47 -13.94
CA TYR A 131 -22.83 -10.55 -12.49
C TYR A 131 -24.17 -10.96 -11.87
N ARG A 132 -25.21 -11.11 -12.71
CA ARG A 132 -26.50 -11.63 -12.27
C ARG A 132 -26.39 -13.08 -11.84
N THR A 133 -27.05 -13.40 -10.73
CA THR A 133 -27.30 -14.76 -10.26
C THR A 133 -28.72 -14.84 -9.71
N GLU A 134 -29.28 -16.04 -9.61
CA GLU A 134 -30.63 -16.24 -9.09
C GLU A 134 -30.57 -17.20 -7.90
N ILE A 135 -31.19 -16.80 -6.80
CA ILE A 135 -31.27 -17.58 -5.57
C ILE A 135 -32.73 -17.62 -5.15
N ASP A 136 -33.30 -18.83 -5.09
CA ASP A 136 -34.70 -19.07 -4.74
C ASP A 136 -35.67 -18.18 -5.53
N GLY A 137 -35.44 -18.05 -6.85
CA GLY A 137 -36.28 -17.24 -7.76
C GLY A 137 -36.01 -15.74 -7.75
N THR A 138 -35.09 -15.28 -6.90
CA THR A 138 -34.78 -13.85 -6.73
C THR A 138 -33.44 -13.49 -7.35
N PRO A 139 -33.35 -12.45 -8.20
CA PRO A 139 -32.12 -12.05 -8.86
C PRO A 139 -31.22 -11.21 -7.92
N PHE A 140 -29.93 -11.55 -7.89
CA PHE A 140 -28.88 -10.88 -7.14
C PHE A 140 -27.68 -10.53 -8.03
N CYS A 141 -26.90 -9.54 -7.62
CA CYS A 141 -25.58 -9.22 -8.16
C CYS A 141 -24.50 -9.80 -7.25
N LYS A 142 -23.71 -10.76 -7.76
CA LYS A 142 -22.79 -11.60 -6.97
C LYS A 142 -21.39 -11.02 -6.71
N ASN A 143 -21.05 -9.93 -7.39
CA ASN A 143 -19.70 -9.37 -7.43
C ASN A 143 -19.68 -7.91 -6.96
N VAL A 144 -20.55 -7.49 -6.05
CA VAL A 144 -20.52 -6.10 -5.59
C VAL A 144 -19.31 -5.89 -4.69
N PHE A 145 -18.53 -4.85 -4.96
CA PHE A 145 -17.41 -4.43 -4.12
C PHE A 145 -17.94 -3.45 -3.08
N ASN A 146 -18.07 -3.90 -1.84
CA ASN A 146 -18.47 -3.03 -0.74
C ASN A 146 -17.23 -2.35 -0.15
N VAL A 147 -17.03 -1.07 -0.50
CA VAL A 147 -15.87 -0.28 -0.08
C VAL A 147 -15.93 0.04 1.42
N LEU A 148 -14.86 -0.31 2.14
CA LEU A 148 -14.68 0.02 3.56
C LEU A 148 -13.56 1.04 3.79
N ALA A 149 -12.59 1.11 2.88
CA ALA A 149 -11.58 2.15 2.88
C ALA A 149 -11.20 2.49 1.43
N ARG A 150 -11.01 3.77 1.13
CA ARG A 150 -10.53 4.21 -0.19
C ARG A 150 -9.03 4.42 -0.20
N SER A 151 -8.39 4.20 -1.35
CA SER A 151 -7.01 4.66 -1.56
C SER A 151 -6.91 6.17 -1.31
N GLY A 152 -5.83 6.61 -0.66
CA GLY A 152 -5.64 8.01 -0.25
C GLY A 152 -6.40 8.42 1.02
N GLN A 153 -7.31 7.60 1.54
CA GLN A 153 -8.01 7.91 2.78
C GLN A 153 -7.07 7.79 4.00
N THR A 154 -7.14 8.77 4.90
CA THR A 154 -6.36 8.77 6.15
C THR A 154 -7.12 8.08 7.28
N PHE A 155 -6.43 7.22 8.02
CA PHE A 155 -6.95 6.50 9.18
C PHE A 155 -6.06 6.72 10.40
N ARG A 156 -6.68 6.92 11.55
CA ARG A 156 -6.00 6.89 12.85
C ARG A 156 -5.67 5.46 13.26
N VAL A 157 -4.61 5.30 14.05
CA VAL A 157 -4.27 3.99 14.60
C VAL A 157 -5.42 3.44 15.45
N GLY A 158 -5.86 2.23 15.11
CA GLY A 158 -6.99 1.54 15.75
C GLY A 158 -8.36 1.95 15.22
N GLN A 159 -8.44 2.86 14.24
CA GLN A 159 -9.70 3.26 13.63
C GLN A 159 -10.32 2.06 12.91
N ARG A 160 -11.61 1.86 13.12
CA ARG A 160 -12.39 0.77 12.51
C ARG A 160 -13.42 1.33 11.55
N VAL A 161 -13.57 0.67 10.41
CA VAL A 161 -14.72 0.85 9.52
C VAL A 161 -15.50 -0.46 9.52
N THR A 162 -16.82 -0.38 9.73
CA THR A 162 -17.69 -1.54 9.89
C THR A 162 -18.82 -1.48 8.87
N THR A 163 -19.19 -2.65 8.36
CA THR A 163 -20.38 -2.87 7.53
C THR A 163 -21.16 -4.05 8.10
N GLU A 164 -22.46 -4.08 7.83
CA GLU A 164 -23.35 -5.16 8.23
C GLU A 164 -23.61 -6.05 7.02
N VAL A 165 -23.60 -7.37 7.22
CA VAL A 165 -23.99 -8.34 6.20
C VAL A 165 -25.02 -9.30 6.76
N SER A 166 -26.00 -9.65 5.92
CA SER A 166 -27.09 -10.56 6.26
C SER A 166 -26.95 -11.87 5.48
N PRO A 167 -27.42 -13.01 6.02
CA PRO A 167 -27.38 -14.28 5.33
C PRO A 167 -28.29 -14.25 4.11
N VAL A 168 -27.93 -15.04 3.09
CA VAL A 168 -28.70 -15.14 1.86
C VAL A 168 -29.83 -16.17 2.00
N LYS A 169 -29.66 -17.13 2.91
CA LYS A 169 -30.66 -18.16 3.23
C LYS A 169 -31.01 -18.14 4.71
N PRO A 170 -32.29 -18.35 5.09
CA PRO A 170 -32.71 -18.32 6.50
C PRO A 170 -31.94 -19.32 7.38
N ASN A 171 -31.57 -20.48 6.83
CA ASN A 171 -30.88 -21.56 7.52
C ASN A 171 -29.34 -21.54 7.34
N GLN A 172 -28.76 -20.46 6.81
CA GLN A 172 -27.31 -20.35 6.61
C GLN A 172 -26.58 -20.34 7.97
N THR A 173 -25.64 -21.26 8.17
CA THR A 173 -24.91 -21.40 9.45
C THR A 173 -23.48 -20.88 9.42
N VAL A 174 -23.00 -20.41 8.27
CA VAL A 174 -21.66 -19.86 8.09
C VAL A 174 -21.71 -18.67 7.13
N MET A 175 -20.87 -17.67 7.35
CA MET A 175 -20.73 -16.48 6.50
C MET A 175 -19.28 -16.34 6.05
N PRO A 176 -18.95 -16.73 4.80
CA PRO A 176 -17.66 -16.40 4.22
C PRO A 176 -17.59 -14.92 3.89
N VAL A 177 -16.51 -14.27 4.32
CA VAL A 177 -16.20 -12.86 4.07
C VAL A 177 -14.86 -12.82 3.33
N ASN A 178 -14.92 -12.56 2.03
CA ASN A 178 -13.75 -12.36 1.18
C ASN A 178 -13.37 -10.88 1.20
N VAL A 179 -12.10 -10.57 1.47
CA VAL A 179 -11.55 -9.22 1.51
C VAL A 179 -10.67 -8.99 0.29
N TYR A 180 -10.90 -7.88 -0.39
CA TYR A 180 -10.21 -7.49 -1.61
C TYR A 180 -9.51 -6.15 -1.45
N GLN A 181 -8.47 -5.94 -2.27
CA GLN A 181 -7.88 -4.64 -2.51
C GLN A 181 -7.97 -4.27 -4.00
N SER A 182 -8.09 -2.98 -4.30
CA SER A 182 -8.04 -2.39 -5.64
C SER A 182 -7.24 -1.09 -5.62
N ASN A 183 -6.64 -0.71 -6.75
CA ASN A 183 -6.03 0.62 -6.92
C ASN A 183 -7.07 1.72 -7.18
N ASN A 184 -8.29 1.35 -7.60
CA ASN A 184 -9.36 2.27 -7.94
C ASN A 184 -10.09 2.78 -6.68
N PRO A 185 -10.09 4.10 -6.37
CA PRO A 185 -10.84 4.66 -5.24
C PRO A 185 -12.36 4.46 -5.32
N ASP A 186 -12.87 4.30 -6.54
CA ASP A 186 -14.30 4.19 -6.85
C ASP A 186 -14.68 2.79 -7.37
N GLN A 187 -13.97 1.75 -6.91
CA GLN A 187 -14.26 0.36 -7.27
C GLN A 187 -15.69 -0.03 -6.88
N MET A 188 -16.48 -0.48 -7.86
CA MET A 188 -17.90 -0.85 -7.66
C MET A 188 -18.13 -2.36 -7.66
N TYR A 189 -17.31 -3.11 -8.39
CA TYR A 189 -17.45 -4.56 -8.55
C TYR A 189 -16.13 -5.27 -8.27
N VAL A 190 -16.20 -6.55 -7.92
CA VAL A 190 -15.03 -7.42 -7.84
C VAL A 190 -14.79 -7.98 -9.24
N ASP A 191 -13.73 -7.49 -9.87
CA ASP A 191 -13.30 -7.78 -11.23
C ASP A 191 -11.78 -8.05 -11.29
N ASP A 192 -11.20 -8.03 -12.49
CA ASP A 192 -9.77 -8.35 -12.71
C ASP A 192 -8.81 -7.32 -12.11
N ASP A 193 -9.28 -6.12 -11.78
CA ASP A 193 -8.48 -5.08 -11.10
C ASP A 193 -8.46 -5.27 -9.57
N CYS A 194 -9.22 -6.25 -9.06
CA CYS A 194 -9.30 -6.58 -7.65
C CYS A 194 -8.46 -7.80 -7.30
N ARG A 195 -7.69 -7.69 -6.21
CA ARG A 195 -6.93 -8.82 -5.65
C ARG A 195 -7.55 -9.26 -4.33
N GLU A 196 -7.87 -10.56 -4.21
CA GLU A 196 -8.25 -11.13 -2.91
C GLU A 196 -7.02 -11.19 -1.99
N ILE A 197 -7.16 -10.64 -0.78
CA ILE A 197 -6.08 -10.55 0.20
C ILE A 197 -6.33 -11.41 1.44
N GLY A 198 -7.56 -11.88 1.63
CA GLY A 198 -7.89 -12.78 2.72
C GLY A 198 -9.34 -13.21 2.72
N THR A 199 -9.60 -14.31 3.40
CA THR A 199 -10.94 -14.83 3.64
C THR A 199 -11.11 -15.15 5.12
N MET A 200 -12.25 -14.77 5.67
CA MET A 200 -12.68 -15.06 7.02
C MET A 200 -14.01 -15.82 6.97
N ILE A 201 -14.22 -16.79 7.86
CA ILE A 201 -15.48 -17.53 7.97
C ILE A 201 -16.05 -17.22 9.35
N VAL A 202 -17.23 -16.58 9.38
CA VAL A 202 -17.96 -16.32 10.62
C VAL A 202 -19.00 -17.43 10.82
N ASP A 203 -18.90 -18.15 11.92
CA ASP A 203 -19.91 -19.14 12.30
C ASP A 203 -21.20 -18.45 12.78
N MET A 204 -22.34 -18.94 12.31
CA MET A 204 -23.68 -18.44 12.63
C MET A 204 -24.62 -19.62 12.98
N PRO A 205 -24.30 -20.43 14.00
CA PRO A 205 -24.99 -21.70 14.26
C PRO A 205 -26.45 -21.51 14.68
N ASP A 206 -26.80 -20.38 15.30
CA ASP A 206 -28.18 -20.02 15.59
C ASP A 206 -28.87 -19.42 14.36
N THR A 207 -29.90 -20.10 13.88
CA THR A 207 -30.68 -19.70 12.70
C THR A 207 -31.98 -18.98 13.07
N THR A 208 -32.21 -18.74 14.36
CA THR A 208 -33.33 -17.92 14.85
C THR A 208 -33.24 -16.52 14.25
N GLY A 209 -34.36 -16.03 13.69
CA GLY A 209 -34.41 -14.75 12.97
C GLY A 209 -34.15 -14.85 11.47
N GLY A 210 -33.78 -16.02 10.93
CA GLY A 210 -33.76 -16.25 9.49
C GLY A 210 -32.84 -15.29 8.73
N LEU A 211 -33.43 -14.44 7.88
CA LEU A 211 -32.73 -13.43 7.08
C LEU A 211 -32.42 -12.13 7.85
N ASP A 212 -33.06 -11.90 9.00
CA ASP A 212 -32.86 -10.70 9.83
C ASP A 212 -31.61 -10.79 10.72
N ARG A 213 -30.88 -11.91 10.64
CA ARG A 213 -29.59 -12.07 11.33
C ARG A 213 -28.53 -11.18 10.69
N ILE A 214 -27.64 -10.63 11.51
CA ILE A 214 -26.62 -9.66 11.08
C ILE A 214 -25.25 -10.12 11.56
N VAL A 215 -24.27 -10.03 10.67
CA VAL A 215 -22.85 -10.12 10.98
C VAL A 215 -22.21 -8.75 10.77
N ASP A 216 -21.56 -8.23 11.81
CA ASP A 216 -20.71 -7.05 11.70
C ASP A 216 -19.36 -7.47 11.11
N VAL A 217 -18.96 -6.85 10.01
CA VAL A 217 -17.62 -6.99 9.42
C VAL A 217 -16.88 -5.69 9.58
N SER A 218 -15.77 -5.72 10.34
CA SER A 218 -14.93 -4.55 10.62
C SER A 218 -13.53 -4.71 10.08
N LEU A 219 -13.02 -3.68 9.40
CA LEU A 219 -11.59 -3.52 9.11
C LEU A 219 -11.00 -2.51 10.09
N ALA A 220 -9.94 -2.91 10.80
CA ALA A 220 -9.18 -2.03 11.68
C ALA A 220 -7.86 -1.63 11.00
N PHE A 221 -7.65 -0.33 10.90
CA PHE A 221 -6.46 0.29 10.32
C PHE A 221 -5.60 0.85 11.44
N GLY A 222 -4.28 0.70 11.36
CA GLY A 222 -3.38 1.33 12.33
C GLY A 222 -2.10 0.59 12.64
N ASP A 223 -2.09 -0.73 12.47
CA ASP A 223 -0.87 -1.52 12.62
C ASP A 223 -0.13 -1.62 11.27
N THR A 224 0.99 -2.34 11.23
CA THR A 224 1.62 -2.78 9.97
C THR A 224 0.77 -3.82 9.22
N GLU A 225 -0.35 -4.23 9.81
CA GLU A 225 -1.24 -5.27 9.34
C GLU A 225 -2.68 -4.75 9.24
N LEU A 226 -3.48 -5.37 8.38
CA LEU A 226 -4.92 -5.12 8.31
C LEU A 226 -5.64 -6.19 9.13
N HIS A 227 -6.33 -5.78 10.19
CA HIS A 227 -7.14 -6.71 10.98
C HIS A 227 -8.59 -6.68 10.51
N VAL A 228 -9.10 -7.86 10.18
CA VAL A 228 -10.48 -8.07 9.75
C VAL A 228 -11.18 -8.83 10.86
N THR A 229 -12.33 -8.35 11.30
CA THR A 229 -13.13 -8.99 12.36
C THR A 229 -14.55 -9.20 11.86
N GLY A 230 -15.08 -10.39 12.10
CA GLY A 230 -16.47 -10.75 11.87
C GLY A 230 -17.12 -11.07 13.19
N ARG A 231 -18.29 -10.48 13.46
CA ARG A 231 -19.04 -10.72 14.69
C ARG A 231 -20.48 -11.05 14.35
N ASP A 232 -20.93 -12.24 14.72
CA ASP A 232 -22.36 -12.57 14.68
C ASP A 232 -23.08 -11.79 15.78
N GLN A 233 -24.06 -10.96 15.42
CA GLN A 233 -24.80 -10.16 16.38
C GLN A 233 -25.70 -11.02 17.28
N SER A 234 -26.13 -12.20 16.84
CA SER A 234 -27.01 -13.08 17.62
C SER A 234 -26.24 -13.77 18.74
N SER A 235 -25.18 -14.50 18.41
CA SER A 235 -24.34 -15.20 19.40
C SER A 235 -23.35 -14.29 20.13
N LYS A 236 -23.04 -13.12 19.57
CA LYS A 236 -21.95 -12.21 19.99
C LYS A 236 -20.54 -12.78 19.81
N GLU A 237 -20.41 -13.98 19.25
CA GLU A 237 -19.13 -14.61 18.93
C GLU A 237 -18.41 -13.81 17.84
N LYS A 238 -17.08 -13.83 17.90
CA LYS A 238 -16.22 -13.08 17.00
C LYS A 238 -15.10 -13.96 16.46
N VAL A 239 -14.80 -13.77 15.19
CA VAL A 239 -13.60 -14.30 14.53
C VAL A 239 -12.78 -13.13 14.02
N SER A 240 -11.46 -13.26 14.08
CA SER A 240 -10.54 -12.24 13.57
C SER A 240 -9.47 -12.90 12.73
N VAL A 241 -9.13 -12.28 11.61
CA VAL A 241 -7.99 -12.64 10.77
C VAL A 241 -7.11 -11.42 10.57
N THR A 242 -5.81 -11.66 10.52
CA THR A 242 -4.80 -10.63 10.26
C THR A 242 -4.26 -10.85 8.85
N ILE A 243 -4.30 -9.79 8.04
CA ILE A 243 -3.76 -9.78 6.70
C ILE A 243 -2.45 -9.01 6.72
N ASP A 244 -1.36 -9.74 6.45
CA ASP A 244 -0.03 -9.18 6.32
C ASP A 244 0.08 -8.47 4.96
N LEU A 245 0.14 -7.13 5.00
CA LEU A 245 0.23 -6.28 3.81
C LEU A 245 1.65 -6.23 3.22
N LEU A 246 2.66 -6.79 3.89
CA LEU A 246 4.06 -6.76 3.47
C LEU A 246 4.49 -8.02 2.71
N LYS A 247 3.74 -9.13 2.83
CA LYS A 247 4.10 -10.42 2.21
C LYS A 247 3.97 -10.50 0.68
N ASN A 248 3.63 -9.40 0.01
CA ASN A 248 3.24 -9.44 -1.40
C ASN A 248 3.67 -8.22 -2.23
N ASN A 249 4.71 -7.50 -1.79
CA ASN A 249 5.47 -6.56 -2.64
C ASN A 249 6.79 -7.19 -3.09
#